data_AF-A0A451CJN3-F1
#
_entry.id   AF-A0A451CJN3-F1
#
_cell.length_a   1.000
_cell.length_b   1.000
_cell.length_c   1.000
_cell.angle_alpha   90.00
_cell.angle_beta   90.00
_cell.angle_gamma   90.00
#
_symmetry.space_group_name_H-M   'P 1'
#
loop_
_entity.id
_entity.type
_entity.pdbx_description
1 polymer ?
#
loop_
_entity_poly.entity_id
_entity_poly.type
_entity_poly.pdbx_seq_one_letter_code
_entity_poly.pdbx_strand_id
1 'polypeptide(L)'
;MTNYPDLFHHPKEDILFQRVTKRDESANSIVAELVQDHHALADQGKALFDLLHALIHEHPVERGTLEAKAREYILTLRTHMNLEEGTLLPMAKKVLHEEDWSEIEGIMGNRDDPLFGENIVQAEYLALYEYIRNHE
;
A
#
# COMPACT_ATOMS: atom_id res chain seq x y z
N MET A 1 0.98 5.63 -5.10
CA MET A 1 0.28 6.42 -6.13
C MET A 1 -0.49 5.53 -7.09
N THR A 2 0.06 4.47 -7.70
CA THR A 2 -0.78 3.53 -8.49
C THR A 2 -0.44 2.04 -8.38
N ASN A 3 0.74 1.69 -7.85
CA ASN A 3 1.26 0.31 -7.93
C ASN A 3 1.52 -0.28 -6.54
N TYR A 4 2.57 0.15 -5.84
CA TYR A 4 2.94 -0.50 -4.58
C TYR A 4 1.84 -0.41 -3.50
N PRO A 5 1.28 0.78 -3.17
CA PRO A 5 0.20 0.85 -2.20
C PRO A 5 -0.99 -0.04 -2.60
N ASP A 6 -1.43 0.08 -3.84
CA ASP A 6 -2.69 -0.51 -4.30
C ASP A 6 -2.61 -2.03 -4.56
N LEU A 7 -1.46 -2.53 -5.01
CA LEU A 7 -1.28 -3.94 -5.39
C LEU A 7 -0.61 -4.81 -4.32
N PHE A 8 0.01 -4.18 -3.31
CA PHE A 8 0.82 -4.89 -2.31
C PHE A 8 0.56 -4.46 -0.88
N HIS A 9 0.48 -3.16 -0.59
CA HIS A 9 0.30 -2.65 0.77
C HIS A 9 -1.15 -2.78 1.25
N HIS A 10 -2.09 -2.11 0.59
CA HIS A 10 -3.51 -2.12 0.96
C HIS A 10 -4.11 -3.54 0.98
N PRO A 11 -3.78 -4.46 0.05
CA PRO A 11 -4.27 -5.84 0.17
C PRO A 11 -3.80 -6.57 1.44
N LYS A 12 -2.61 -6.24 1.95
CA LYS A 12 -2.13 -6.80 3.22
C LYS A 12 -2.87 -6.19 4.40
N GLU A 13 -3.09 -4.90 4.37
CA GLU A 13 -3.90 -4.18 5.36
C GLU A 13 -5.33 -4.70 5.40
N ASP A 14 -5.97 -4.91 4.26
CA ASP A 14 -7.33 -5.45 4.19
C ASP A 14 -7.45 -6.82 4.89
N ILE A 15 -6.46 -7.70 4.72
CA ILE A 15 -6.40 -9.00 5.42
C ILE A 15 -6.29 -8.80 6.93
N LEU A 16 -5.36 -7.94 7.37
CA LEU A 16 -5.15 -7.62 8.78
C LEU A 16 -6.43 -7.04 9.41
N PHE A 17 -7.04 -6.05 8.74
CA PHE A 17 -8.20 -5.31 9.22
C PHE A 17 -9.45 -6.20 9.33
N GLN A 18 -9.62 -7.13 8.39
CA GLN A 18 -10.66 -8.17 8.49
C GLN A 18 -10.45 -9.08 9.70
N ARG A 19 -9.21 -9.37 10.11
CA ARG A 19 -8.95 -10.16 11.31
C ARG A 19 -9.22 -9.37 12.59
N VAL A 20 -8.89 -8.08 12.59
CA VAL A 20 -9.17 -7.17 13.71
C VAL A 20 -10.67 -7.06 13.97
N THR A 21 -11.48 -6.83 12.94
CA THR A 21 -12.95 -6.71 13.08
C THR A 21 -13.64 -7.98 13.60
N LYS A 22 -13.06 -9.16 13.33
CA LYS A 22 -13.53 -10.43 13.91
C LYS A 22 -13.21 -10.57 15.41
N ARG A 23 -12.18 -9.88 15.91
CA ARG A 23 -11.77 -9.90 17.32
C ARG A 23 -12.40 -8.76 18.12
N ASP A 24 -12.65 -7.61 17.48
CA ASP A 24 -13.23 -6.42 18.09
C ASP A 24 -14.13 -5.67 17.10
N GLU A 25 -15.44 -5.78 17.30
CA GLU A 25 -16.46 -5.12 16.46
C GLU A 25 -16.39 -3.58 16.53
N SER A 26 -15.76 -3.00 17.55
CA SER A 26 -15.57 -1.54 17.63
C SER A 26 -14.65 -1.01 16.53
N ALA A 27 -13.85 -1.88 15.90
CA ALA A 27 -13.02 -1.56 14.75
C ALA A 27 -13.81 -1.43 13.42
N ASN A 28 -15.09 -1.83 13.38
CA ASN A 28 -15.83 -1.89 12.11
C ASN A 28 -15.91 -0.53 11.39
N SER A 29 -16.13 0.55 12.13
CA SER A 29 -16.25 1.88 11.53
C SER A 29 -14.92 2.38 10.96
N ILE A 30 -13.83 2.21 11.71
CA ILE A 30 -12.51 2.70 11.29
C ILE A 30 -11.97 1.88 10.11
N VAL A 31 -12.24 0.58 10.08
CA VAL A 31 -11.87 -0.28 8.95
C VAL A 31 -12.68 0.08 7.70
N ALA A 32 -13.97 0.37 7.83
CA ALA A 32 -14.78 0.82 6.70
C ALA A 32 -14.26 2.15 6.11
N GLU A 33 -13.81 3.08 6.96
CA GLU A 33 -13.17 4.33 6.53
C GLU A 33 -11.86 4.07 5.79
N LEU A 34 -10.96 3.24 6.34
CA LEU A 34 -9.68 2.92 5.72
C LEU A 34 -9.81 2.22 4.37
N VAL A 35 -10.77 1.29 4.24
CA VAL A 35 -11.04 0.63 2.94
C VAL A 35 -11.56 1.63 1.91
N GLN A 36 -12.37 2.62 2.32
CA GLN A 36 -12.78 3.70 1.43
C GLN A 36 -11.58 4.58 1.02
N ASP A 37 -10.69 4.88 1.96
CA ASP A 37 -9.45 5.61 1.68
C ASP A 37 -8.56 4.86 0.69
N HIS A 38 -8.43 3.52 0.79
CA HIS A 38 -7.68 2.71 -0.19
C HIS A 38 -8.16 2.97 -1.63
N HIS A 39 -9.48 2.97 -1.84
CA HIS A 39 -10.07 3.24 -3.15
C HIS A 39 -9.86 4.69 -3.61
N ALA A 40 -10.09 5.65 -2.70
CA ALA A 40 -9.88 7.06 -3.01
C ALA A 40 -8.43 7.37 -3.38
N LEU A 41 -7.47 6.78 -2.66
CA LEU A 41 -6.04 6.93 -2.92
C LEU A 41 -5.63 6.34 -4.26
N ALA A 42 -6.18 5.17 -4.63
CA ALA A 42 -5.92 4.58 -5.95
C ALA A 42 -6.42 5.49 -7.08
N ASP A 43 -7.64 6.02 -6.97
CA ASP A 43 -8.25 6.90 -7.97
C ASP A 43 -7.52 8.25 -8.07
N GLN A 44 -7.28 8.90 -6.93
CA GLN A 44 -6.56 10.18 -6.86
C GLN A 44 -5.13 10.03 -7.36
N GLY A 45 -4.46 8.94 -6.98
CA GLY A 45 -3.09 8.65 -7.37
C GLY A 45 -2.97 8.36 -8.87
N LYS A 46 -3.93 7.64 -9.46
CA LYS A 46 -4.01 7.48 -10.92
C LYS A 46 -4.22 8.82 -11.62
N ALA A 47 -5.17 9.64 -11.16
CA ALA A 47 -5.44 10.94 -11.77
C ALA A 47 -4.23 11.88 -11.71
N LEU A 48 -3.51 11.91 -10.58
CA LEU A 48 -2.28 12.69 -10.44
C LEU A 48 -1.15 12.14 -11.33
N PHE A 49 -1.01 10.81 -11.43
CA PHE A 49 -0.05 10.18 -12.33
C PHE A 49 -0.30 10.57 -13.79
N ASP A 50 -1.55 10.51 -14.25
CA ASP A 50 -1.92 10.85 -15.61
C ASP A 50 -1.58 12.32 -15.95
N LEU A 51 -1.79 13.25 -15.01
CA LEU A 51 -1.40 14.66 -15.16
C LEU A 51 0.11 14.85 -15.26
N LEU A 52 0.89 14.15 -14.42
CA LEU A 52 2.35 14.19 -14.46
C LEU A 52 2.88 13.57 -15.76
N HIS A 53 2.28 12.47 -16.21
CA HIS A 53 2.61 11.81 -17.46
C HIS A 53 2.35 12.73 -18.66
N ALA A 54 1.22 13.44 -18.67
CA ALA A 54 0.92 14.43 -19.70
C ALA A 54 1.97 15.56 -19.74
N LEU A 55 2.37 16.07 -18.57
CA LEU A 55 3.40 17.11 -18.45
C LEU A 55 4.76 16.65 -19.00
N ILE A 56 5.16 15.40 -18.70
CA ILE A 56 6.42 14.81 -19.21
C ILE A 56 6.42 14.70 -20.74
N HIS A 57 5.24 14.48 -21.34
CA HIS A 57 5.06 14.39 -22.79
C HIS A 57 4.73 15.75 -23.44
N GLU A 58 5.05 16.85 -22.75
CA GLU A 58 4.87 18.24 -23.24
C GLU A 58 3.41 18.60 -23.57
N HIS A 59 2.45 17.87 -23.03
CA HIS A 59 1.04 18.24 -23.12
C HIS A 59 0.72 19.38 -22.13
N PRO A 60 -0.09 20.36 -22.54
CA PRO A 60 -0.46 21.47 -21.68
C PRO A 60 -1.29 20.98 -20.48
N VAL A 61 -0.81 21.27 -19.27
CA VAL A 61 -1.50 21.01 -18.00
C VAL A 61 -1.61 22.32 -17.23
N GLU A 62 -2.81 22.64 -16.77
CA GLU A 62 -3.06 23.84 -15.97
C GLU A 62 -2.46 23.67 -14.56
N ARG A 63 -1.65 24.65 -14.14
CA ARG A 63 -0.87 24.57 -12.90
C ARG A 63 -1.76 24.40 -11.66
N GLY A 64 -2.85 25.14 -11.58
CA GLY A 64 -3.81 25.08 -10.48
C GLY A 64 -4.47 23.71 -10.36
N THR A 65 -4.76 23.05 -11.48
CA THR A 65 -5.32 21.70 -11.54
C THR A 65 -4.34 20.67 -10.99
N LEU A 66 -3.06 20.74 -11.42
CA LEU A 66 -2.01 19.88 -10.89
C LEU A 66 -1.81 20.10 -9.39
N GLU A 67 -1.74 21.37 -8.95
CA GLU A 67 -1.58 21.71 -7.54
C GLU A 67 -2.73 21.21 -6.69
N ALA A 68 -3.97 21.42 -7.14
CA ALA A 68 -5.16 20.97 -6.43
C ALA A 68 -5.17 19.44 -6.27
N LYS A 69 -4.91 18.70 -7.35
CA LYS A 69 -4.87 17.23 -7.32
C LYS A 69 -3.74 16.68 -6.46
N ALA A 70 -2.57 17.31 -6.49
CA ALA A 70 -1.47 16.94 -5.61
C ALA A 70 -1.81 17.17 -4.13
N ARG A 71 -2.40 18.32 -3.79
CA ARG A 71 -2.80 18.64 -2.41
C ARG A 71 -3.90 17.70 -1.90
N GLU A 72 -4.88 17.40 -2.75
CA GLU A 72 -5.94 16.44 -2.45
C GLU A 72 -5.37 15.06 -2.12
N TYR A 73 -4.50 14.51 -2.98
CA TYR A 73 -3.85 13.21 -2.75
C TYR A 73 -3.00 13.22 -1.46
N ILE A 74 -2.19 14.26 -1.23
CA ILE A 74 -1.34 14.37 -0.05
C ILE A 74 -2.17 14.41 1.24
N LEU A 75 -3.28 15.14 1.24
CA LEU A 75 -4.15 15.24 2.40
C LEU A 75 -4.76 13.88 2.73
N THR A 76 -5.37 13.22 1.74
CA THR A 76 -5.99 11.90 1.91
C THR A 76 -4.95 10.89 2.43
N LEU A 77 -3.77 10.82 1.81
CA LEU A 77 -2.74 9.85 2.18
C LEU A 77 -2.24 10.06 3.61
N ARG A 78 -2.06 11.32 4.03
CA ARG A 78 -1.62 11.63 5.40
C ARG A 78 -2.69 11.31 6.43
N THR A 79 -3.94 11.61 6.15
CA THR A 79 -5.05 11.28 7.05
C THR A 79 -5.18 9.76 7.21
N HIS A 80 -5.12 9.03 6.10
CA HIS A 80 -5.12 7.58 6.05
C HIS A 80 -4.00 6.96 6.93
N MET A 81 -2.73 7.30 6.67
CA MET A 81 -1.59 6.78 7.45
C MET A 81 -1.70 7.11 8.95
N ASN A 82 -2.17 8.32 9.30
CA ASN A 82 -2.35 8.70 10.70
C ASN A 82 -3.41 7.83 11.40
N LEU A 83 -4.46 7.42 10.69
CA LEU A 83 -5.53 6.61 11.23
C LEU A 83 -5.04 5.16 11.44
N GLU A 84 -4.29 4.62 10.49
CA GLU A 84 -3.65 3.31 10.58
C GLU A 84 -2.65 3.24 11.74
N GLU A 85 -1.63 4.10 11.72
CA GLU A 85 -0.53 4.09 12.70
C GLU A 85 -0.99 4.51 14.09
N GLY A 86 -1.87 5.51 14.16
CA GLY A 86 -2.33 6.10 15.41
C GLY A 86 -3.41 5.28 16.10
N THR A 87 -4.19 4.50 15.35
CA THR A 87 -5.39 3.85 15.90
C THR A 87 -5.48 2.36 15.57
N LEU A 88 -5.52 1.99 14.29
CA LEU A 88 -5.87 0.62 13.93
C LEU A 88 -4.74 -0.38 14.21
N LEU A 89 -3.49 -0.06 13.87
CA LEU A 89 -2.34 -0.93 14.17
C LEU A 89 -2.11 -1.12 15.68
N PRO A 90 -2.22 -0.08 16.54
CA PRO A 90 -2.25 -0.26 17.99
C PRO A 90 -3.39 -1.14 18.49
N MET A 91 -4.57 -1.05 17.88
CA MET A 91 -5.71 -1.91 18.21
C MET A 91 -5.42 -3.36 17.84
N ALA A 92 -4.91 -3.61 16.64
CA ALA A 92 -4.49 -4.92 16.16
C ALA A 92 -3.52 -5.61 17.14
N LYS A 93 -2.50 -4.89 17.61
CA LYS A 93 -1.54 -5.39 18.61
C LYS A 93 -2.17 -5.79 19.94
N LYS A 94 -3.31 -5.20 20.31
CA LYS A 94 -4.01 -5.49 21.58
C LYS A 94 -4.96 -6.68 21.45
N VAL A 95 -5.63 -6.83 20.30
CA VAL A 95 -6.74 -7.78 20.13
C VAL A 95 -6.36 -9.05 19.38
N LEU A 96 -5.29 -9.02 18.58
CA LEU A 96 -4.82 -10.19 17.84
C LEU A 96 -3.90 -11.05 18.71
N HIS A 97 -4.11 -12.36 18.65
CA HIS A 97 -3.26 -13.37 19.30
C HIS A 97 -2.34 -14.05 18.28
N GLU A 98 -1.41 -14.86 18.76
CA GLU A 98 -0.40 -15.55 17.93
C GLU A 98 -1.03 -16.37 16.80
N GLU A 99 -2.16 -17.03 17.07
CA GLU A 99 -2.87 -17.81 16.06
C GLU A 99 -3.43 -16.94 14.94
N ASP A 100 -3.85 -15.71 15.26
CA ASP A 100 -4.33 -14.76 14.26
C ASP A 100 -3.19 -14.29 13.35
N TRP A 101 -2.02 -14.02 13.93
CA TRP A 101 -0.83 -13.63 13.18
C TRP A 101 -0.36 -14.75 12.24
N SER A 102 -0.34 -16.00 12.73
CA SER A 102 0.00 -17.16 11.91
C SER A 102 -0.97 -17.36 10.74
N GLU A 103 -2.27 -17.19 10.97
CA GLU A 103 -3.26 -17.23 9.88
C GLU A 103 -3.07 -16.09 8.87
N ILE A 104 -2.82 -14.87 9.34
CA ILE A 104 -2.58 -13.70 8.48
C ILE A 104 -1.35 -13.95 7.59
N GLU A 105 -0.24 -14.42 8.16
CA GLU A 105 0.98 -14.76 7.41
C GLU A 105 0.71 -15.86 6.37
N GLY A 106 -0.07 -16.88 6.74
CA GLY A 106 -0.47 -17.95 5.82
C GLY A 106 -1.29 -17.46 4.63
N ILE A 107 -2.18 -16.47 4.82
CA ILE A 107 -2.99 -15.87 3.76
C ILE A 107 -2.17 -14.92 2.89
N MET A 108 -1.34 -14.08 3.51
CA MET A 108 -0.50 -13.13 2.79
C MET A 108 0.47 -13.86 1.85
N GLY A 109 0.94 -15.03 2.27
CA GLY A 109 1.89 -15.86 1.54
C GLY A 109 3.25 -15.16 1.40
N ASN A 110 4.31 -15.94 1.20
CA ASN A 110 5.51 -15.39 0.59
C ASN A 110 5.19 -15.20 -0.90
N ARG A 111 4.87 -13.96 -1.31
CA ARG A 111 5.13 -13.59 -2.70
C ARG A 111 6.64 -13.69 -2.86
N ASP A 112 7.08 -14.63 -3.72
CA ASP A 112 8.47 -14.74 -4.12
C ASP A 112 9.02 -13.35 -4.44
N ASP A 113 10.25 -13.08 -4.00
CA ASP A 113 10.93 -11.83 -4.29
C ASP A 113 10.86 -11.59 -5.82
N PRO A 114 10.23 -10.52 -6.30
CA PRO A 114 10.08 -10.30 -7.73
C PRO A 114 11.42 -10.01 -8.44
N LEU A 115 12.49 -9.74 -7.68
CA LEU A 115 13.86 -9.54 -8.16
C LEU A 115 14.72 -10.80 -8.03
N PHE A 116 14.53 -11.60 -6.97
CA PHE A 116 15.44 -12.70 -6.61
C PHE A 116 14.75 -14.03 -6.27
N GLY A 117 13.45 -14.16 -6.52
CA GLY A 117 12.68 -15.36 -6.26
C GLY A 117 12.99 -16.49 -7.24
N GLU A 118 12.58 -17.72 -6.90
CA GLU A 118 12.95 -18.94 -7.65
C GLU A 118 12.55 -18.90 -9.14
N ASN A 119 11.61 -18.03 -9.53
CA ASN A 119 11.06 -18.00 -10.89
C ASN A 119 11.39 -16.76 -11.73
N ILE A 120 12.05 -15.72 -11.23
CA ILE A 120 12.41 -14.55 -12.06
C ILE A 120 13.70 -13.91 -11.54
N VAL A 121 14.81 -14.12 -12.26
CA VAL A 121 15.85 -13.08 -12.36
C VAL A 121 15.66 -12.45 -13.74
N GLN A 122 15.00 -11.29 -13.82
CA GLN A 122 15.06 -10.52 -15.06
C GLN A 122 16.54 -10.20 -15.30
N ALA A 123 17.03 -10.40 -16.52
CA ALA A 123 18.46 -10.30 -16.84
C ALA A 123 19.10 -8.97 -16.36
N GLU A 124 18.29 -7.91 -16.27
CA GLU A 124 18.63 -6.58 -15.78
C GLU A 124 18.96 -6.49 -14.28
N TYR A 125 18.56 -7.47 -13.45
CA TYR A 125 18.87 -7.51 -12.01
C TYR A 125 19.91 -8.57 -11.61
N LEU A 126 20.39 -9.40 -12.55
CA LEU A 126 21.36 -10.46 -12.28
C LEU A 126 22.68 -9.91 -11.71
N ALA A 127 23.18 -8.80 -12.24
CA ALA A 127 24.42 -8.19 -11.76
C ALA A 127 24.31 -7.68 -10.31
N LEU A 128 23.15 -7.15 -9.92
CA LEU A 128 22.88 -6.71 -8.55
C LEU A 128 22.77 -7.91 -7.61
N TYR A 129 22.10 -8.98 -8.03
CA TYR A 129 22.00 -10.23 -7.29
C TYR A 129 23.38 -10.83 -6.98
N GLU A 130 24.23 -10.96 -8.01
CA GLU A 130 25.59 -11.49 -7.84
C GLU A 130 26.43 -10.62 -6.91
N TYR A 131 26.30 -9.29 -7.01
CA TYR A 131 27.02 -8.36 -6.13
C TYR A 131 26.65 -8.57 -4.67
N ILE A 132 25.36 -8.59 -4.34
CA ILE A 132 24.86 -8.75 -2.97
C ILE A 132 25.28 -10.12 -2.42
N ARG A 133 25.04 -11.20 -3.18
CA ARG A 133 25.37 -12.57 -2.77
C ARG A 133 26.87 -12.78 -2.50
N ASN A 134 27.74 -12.06 -3.20
CA ASN A 134 29.19 -12.20 -3.04
C ASN A 134 29.78 -11.29 -1.93
N HIS A 135 28.95 -10.47 -1.26
CA HIS A 135 29.39 -9.52 -0.22
C HIS A 135 28.61 -9.66 1.11
N GLU A 136 27.87 -10.74 1.28
CA GLU A 136 27.46 -11.29 2.60
C GLU A 136 28.44 -12.37 3.05
#